data_AF-A0A6I4ME77-F1
#
_entry.id   AF-A0A6I4ME77-F1
#
_cell.length_a   1.000
_cell.length_b   1.000
_cell.length_c   1.000
_cell.angle_alpha   90.00
_cell.angle_beta   90.00
_cell.angle_gamma   90.00
#
_symmetry.space_group_name_H-M   'P 1'
#
loop_
_entity.id
_entity.type
_entity.pdbx_description
1 polymer ?
#
loop_
_entity_poly.entity_id
_entity_poly.type
_entity_poly.pdbx_seq_one_letter_code
_entity_poly.pdbx_strand_id
1 'polypeptide(L)'
;MQSTAPVPPPPGGPVPPSPGGPRPGEPSGEGGGRASARRRLVPAGVACAVAVAAAVTWAAGGFAEAPKQPVEKPGKALNVGLFTVTVRDARIGLVKGVFDSDPKRYLIVRMRVVNNGKETESLGDGGLTDGLAARTKAGKWLEPDQVEGLAGGAKTDTVQPGLPVEASAMWKAGPADAPRRFTIGLRKWEYRTGFTDVSYNWLPDKEDGKLAARMTLPVAAAAPAATPAPTPTLFPTQAAHPTATARPTGTARPPAQRTRPALPRPTASP
;
A
#
# COMPACT_ATOMS: atom_id res chain seq x y z
N MET A 1 4.85 -38.61 -27.92
CA MET A 1 4.69 -37.36 -28.68
C MET A 1 6.00 -36.60 -28.59
N GLN A 2 6.82 -36.66 -29.64
CA GLN A 2 8.13 -36.01 -29.69
C GLN A 2 7.94 -34.67 -30.41
N SER A 3 8.30 -33.56 -29.75
CA SER A 3 8.20 -32.21 -30.30
C SER A 3 9.61 -31.72 -30.65
N THR A 4 9.83 -31.55 -31.95
CA THR A 4 11.10 -31.20 -32.59
C THR A 4 11.35 -29.70 -32.50
N ALA A 5 12.52 -29.30 -32.00
CA ALA A 5 12.97 -27.91 -31.99
C ALA A 5 13.50 -27.47 -33.37
N PRO A 6 13.33 -26.20 -33.78
CA PRO A 6 13.79 -25.70 -35.08
C PRO A 6 15.28 -25.32 -35.11
N VAL A 7 15.90 -25.61 -36.25
CA VAL A 7 17.32 -25.42 -36.62
C VAL A 7 17.60 -23.96 -37.05
N PRO A 8 18.74 -23.35 -36.66
CA PRO A 8 19.13 -22.02 -37.13
C PRO A 8 19.83 -22.04 -38.51
N PRO A 9 19.71 -20.95 -39.32
CA PRO A 9 20.36 -20.85 -40.62
C PRO A 9 21.86 -20.47 -40.54
N PRO A 10 22.66 -20.83 -41.57
CA PRO A 10 24.10 -20.56 -41.62
C PRO A 10 24.48 -19.13 -42.08
N PRO A 11 25.72 -18.66 -41.79
CA PRO A 11 26.19 -17.31 -42.08
C PRO A 11 26.60 -17.09 -43.54
N GLY A 12 26.23 -15.91 -44.09
CA GLY A 12 26.56 -15.48 -45.45
C GLY A 12 28.02 -15.06 -45.62
N GLY A 13 28.66 -15.59 -46.66
CA GLY A 13 29.98 -15.17 -47.15
C GLY A 13 29.92 -14.04 -48.21
N PRO A 14 31.08 -13.48 -48.58
CA PRO A 14 31.19 -12.20 -49.29
C PRO A 14 31.12 -12.35 -50.82
N VAL A 15 30.55 -11.34 -51.50
CA VAL A 15 30.51 -11.24 -52.98
C VAL A 15 31.46 -10.10 -53.44
N PRO A 16 32.30 -10.33 -54.47
CA PRO A 16 33.35 -9.40 -54.95
C PRO A 16 32.85 -8.29 -55.92
N PRO A 17 33.69 -7.28 -56.24
CA PRO A 17 33.32 -6.12 -57.06
C PRO A 17 33.67 -6.31 -58.55
N SER A 18 33.06 -5.50 -59.43
CA SER A 18 33.46 -5.38 -60.84
C SER A 18 32.94 -4.10 -61.53
N PRO A 19 33.55 -3.63 -62.64
CA PRO A 19 34.22 -2.32 -62.71
C PRO A 19 33.87 -1.44 -63.95
N GLY A 20 34.37 -0.19 -63.97
CA GLY A 20 34.82 0.52 -65.18
C GLY A 20 33.87 1.51 -65.89
N GLY A 21 34.30 2.77 -66.06
CA GLY A 21 33.65 3.86 -66.84
C GLY A 21 33.86 3.79 -68.37
N PRO A 22 33.97 4.89 -69.19
CA PRO A 22 33.92 6.35 -68.94
C PRO A 22 33.11 7.26 -69.96
N ARG A 23 32.70 8.49 -69.51
CA ARG A 23 32.65 9.86 -70.16
C ARG A 23 32.07 10.10 -71.61
N PRO A 24 32.05 11.33 -72.18
CA PRO A 24 31.50 12.66 -71.79
C PRO A 24 30.64 13.32 -72.91
N GLY A 25 29.88 14.38 -72.62
CA GLY A 25 29.33 15.27 -73.66
C GLY A 25 28.26 16.26 -73.17
N GLU A 26 28.60 17.54 -73.09
CA GLU A 26 27.68 18.68 -72.95
C GLU A 26 27.28 19.18 -74.36
N PRO A 27 26.11 19.84 -74.56
CA PRO A 27 26.16 21.30 -74.58
C PRO A 27 24.90 22.02 -74.04
N SER A 28 25.09 23.33 -73.93
CA SER A 28 24.32 24.39 -73.29
C SER A 28 22.86 24.60 -73.73
N GLY A 29 22.09 25.21 -72.83
CA GLY A 29 20.84 25.90 -73.13
C GLY A 29 20.46 26.87 -72.00
N GLU A 30 20.63 28.17 -72.26
CA GLU A 30 20.12 29.29 -71.45
C GLU A 30 18.61 29.22 -71.23
N GLY A 31 18.13 29.71 -70.08
CA GLY A 31 16.72 30.06 -69.96
C GLY A 31 16.18 30.21 -68.54
N GLY A 32 16.22 31.45 -68.01
CA GLY A 32 15.05 32.02 -67.33
C GLY A 32 14.86 31.68 -65.84
N GLY A 33 14.97 32.74 -65.02
CA GLY A 33 14.89 32.68 -63.58
C GLY A 33 13.60 32.08 -62.99
N ARG A 34 13.77 31.42 -61.84
CA ARG A 34 12.89 31.51 -60.65
C ARG A 34 13.53 30.76 -59.47
N ALA A 35 14.73 31.20 -59.10
CA ALA A 35 15.33 30.89 -57.81
C ALA A 35 14.65 31.75 -56.72
N SER A 36 13.46 31.36 -56.22
CA SER A 36 12.96 31.92 -54.94
C SER A 36 11.76 31.18 -54.29
N ALA A 37 11.12 30.20 -54.94
CA ALA A 37 9.90 29.60 -54.37
C ALA A 37 10.12 28.29 -53.59
N ARG A 38 11.18 27.52 -53.87
CA ARG A 38 11.32 26.16 -53.34
C ARG A 38 11.96 26.05 -51.95
N ARG A 39 12.54 27.13 -51.41
CA ARG A 39 13.26 27.08 -50.12
C ARG A 39 12.38 27.32 -48.89
N ARG A 40 11.10 27.65 -49.06
CA ARG A 40 10.15 27.89 -47.94
C ARG A 40 9.06 26.82 -47.79
N LEU A 41 8.96 25.88 -48.72
CA LEU A 41 7.92 24.83 -48.68
C LEU A 41 8.29 23.65 -47.76
N VAL A 42 9.58 23.39 -47.56
CA VAL A 42 10.06 22.34 -46.65
C VAL A 42 9.70 22.64 -45.17
N PRO A 43 9.95 23.84 -44.61
CA PRO A 43 9.58 24.11 -43.22
C PRO A 43 8.05 24.14 -43.00
N ALA A 44 7.28 24.53 -44.02
CA ALA A 44 5.81 24.52 -43.94
C ALA A 44 5.24 23.08 -43.88
N GLY A 45 5.79 22.15 -44.66
CA GLY A 45 5.39 20.74 -44.63
C GLY A 45 5.70 20.06 -43.29
N VAL A 46 6.87 20.35 -42.71
CA VAL A 46 7.24 19.84 -41.37
C VAL A 46 6.34 20.45 -40.29
N ALA A 47 6.04 21.74 -40.36
CA ALA A 47 5.14 22.39 -39.41
C ALA A 47 3.71 21.82 -39.50
N CYS A 48 3.21 21.55 -40.70
CA CYS A 48 1.91 20.89 -40.88
C CYS A 48 1.91 19.44 -40.35
N ALA A 49 2.98 18.67 -40.60
CA ALA A 49 3.10 17.32 -40.07
C ALA A 49 3.15 17.30 -38.53
N VAL A 50 3.87 18.25 -37.92
CA VAL A 50 3.91 18.41 -36.46
C VAL A 50 2.56 18.86 -35.90
N ALA A 51 1.86 19.77 -36.57
CA ALA A 51 0.54 20.22 -36.16
C ALA A 51 -0.51 19.11 -36.25
N VAL A 52 -0.48 18.31 -37.32
CA VAL A 52 -1.37 17.14 -37.48
C VAL A 52 -1.01 16.07 -36.45
N ALA A 53 0.27 15.78 -36.23
CA ALA A 53 0.69 14.84 -35.20
C ALA A 53 0.30 15.32 -33.79
N ALA A 54 0.44 16.60 -33.48
CA ALA A 54 0.02 17.19 -32.22
C ALA A 54 -1.51 17.16 -32.06
N ALA A 55 -2.27 17.46 -33.11
CA ALA A 55 -3.73 17.41 -33.09
C ALA A 55 -4.26 15.97 -32.96
N VAL A 56 -3.65 14.99 -33.65
CA VAL A 56 -3.96 13.56 -33.49
C VAL A 56 -3.55 13.07 -32.11
N THR A 57 -2.41 13.50 -31.59
CA THR A 57 -1.99 13.17 -30.21
C THR A 57 -2.95 13.77 -29.18
N TRP A 58 -3.41 15.00 -29.37
CA TRP A 58 -4.43 15.64 -28.50
C TRP A 58 -5.79 14.94 -28.58
N ALA A 59 -6.25 14.64 -29.80
CA ALA A 59 -7.52 13.95 -30.03
C ALA A 59 -7.50 12.48 -29.56
N ALA A 60 -6.33 11.83 -29.53
CA ALA A 60 -6.13 10.47 -29.02
C ALA A 60 -5.82 10.40 -27.51
N GLY A 61 -6.00 11.49 -26.76
CA GLY A 61 -5.79 11.51 -25.31
C GLY A 61 -4.37 11.88 -24.90
N GLY A 62 -3.81 12.90 -25.55
CA GLY A 62 -2.47 13.43 -25.34
C GLY A 62 -2.19 13.61 -23.86
N PHE A 63 -1.15 12.92 -23.37
CA PHE A 63 -0.70 12.94 -21.98
C PHE A 63 -1.84 13.15 -20.99
N ALA A 64 -2.75 12.18 -20.92
CA ALA A 64 -3.68 12.10 -19.80
C ALA A 64 -2.86 12.18 -18.51
N GLU A 65 -2.89 13.36 -17.88
CA GLU A 65 -2.34 13.60 -16.55
C GLU A 65 -2.88 12.48 -15.69
N ALA A 66 -1.98 11.60 -15.22
CA ALA A 66 -2.37 10.43 -14.41
C ALA A 66 -3.36 10.91 -13.35
N PRO A 67 -4.55 10.28 -13.23
CA PRO A 67 -5.64 10.79 -12.41
C PRO A 67 -5.09 11.26 -11.08
N LYS A 68 -5.30 12.54 -10.76
CA LYS A 68 -4.75 13.20 -9.58
C LYS A 68 -5.43 12.59 -8.35
N GLN A 69 -4.94 11.43 -7.93
CA GLN A 69 -5.49 10.67 -6.80
C GLN A 69 -5.51 11.59 -5.58
N PRO A 70 -6.61 11.63 -4.80
CA PRO A 70 -6.73 12.55 -3.68
C PRO A 70 -5.58 12.36 -2.69
N VAL A 71 -4.73 13.39 -2.54
CA VAL A 71 -3.63 13.37 -1.56
C VAL A 71 -4.17 13.89 -0.24
N GLU A 72 -4.33 13.00 0.73
CA GLU A 72 -4.85 13.33 2.06
C GLU A 72 -3.75 13.33 3.12
N LYS A 73 -3.95 14.11 4.19
CA LYS A 73 -3.03 14.18 5.33
C LYS A 73 -3.28 12.99 6.27
N PRO A 74 -2.23 12.34 6.81
CA PRO A 74 -2.37 11.38 7.90
C PRO A 74 -3.12 11.98 9.10
N GLY A 75 -3.84 11.14 9.83
CA GLY A 75 -4.59 11.51 11.04
C GLY A 75 -6.05 11.92 10.80
N LYS A 76 -6.46 12.15 9.55
CA LYS A 76 -7.85 12.43 9.20
C LYS A 76 -8.62 11.13 8.94
N ALA A 77 -9.85 11.05 9.43
CA ALA A 77 -10.75 9.95 9.12
C ALA A 77 -11.20 10.06 7.66
N LEU A 78 -11.01 8.99 6.90
CA LEU A 78 -11.41 8.88 5.51
C LEU A 78 -12.46 7.78 5.37
N ASN A 79 -13.63 8.13 4.86
CA ASN A 79 -14.63 7.17 4.46
C ASN A 79 -14.28 6.62 3.08
N VAL A 80 -14.07 5.30 3.00
CA VAL A 80 -13.77 4.58 1.76
C VAL A 80 -14.91 3.67 1.33
N GLY A 81 -16.13 3.87 1.83
CA GLY A 81 -17.29 3.01 1.59
C GLY A 81 -17.53 2.10 2.80
N LEU A 82 -17.15 0.82 2.67
CA LEU A 82 -17.29 -0.18 3.73
C LEU A 82 -16.58 0.22 5.04
N PHE A 83 -15.43 0.89 4.94
CA PHE A 83 -14.65 1.28 6.11
C PHE A 83 -14.49 2.80 6.22
N THR A 84 -14.40 3.28 7.46
CA THR A 84 -13.80 4.58 7.78
C THR A 84 -12.43 4.34 8.37
N VAL A 85 -11.38 4.79 7.68
CA VAL A 85 -9.98 4.54 8.04
C VAL A 85 -9.31 5.84 8.47
N THR A 86 -8.66 5.83 9.63
CA THR A 86 -7.83 6.93 10.13
C THR A 86 -6.41 6.44 10.31
N VAL A 87 -5.51 6.83 9.41
CA VAL A 87 -4.12 6.39 9.46
C VAL A 87 -3.35 7.27 10.43
N ARG A 88 -2.60 6.68 11.36
CA ARG A 88 -1.89 7.40 12.43
C ARG A 88 -0.42 7.59 12.12
N ASP A 89 0.31 6.50 12.07
CA ASP A 89 1.76 6.50 11.98
C ASP A 89 2.29 5.28 11.21
N ALA A 90 3.52 5.40 10.72
CA ALA A 90 4.25 4.33 10.07
C ALA A 90 5.61 4.14 10.75
N ARG A 91 5.98 2.89 11.01
CA ARG A 91 7.24 2.55 11.64
C ARG A 91 7.80 1.24 11.11
N ILE A 92 9.11 1.06 11.23
CA ILE A 92 9.73 -0.25 11.05
C ILE A 92 9.72 -0.98 12.38
N GLY A 93 9.30 -2.25 12.38
CA GLY A 93 9.32 -3.12 13.56
C GLY A 93 9.78 -4.53 13.21
N LEU A 94 10.22 -5.26 14.24
CA LEU A 94 10.41 -6.71 14.17
C LEU A 94 9.15 -7.36 14.69
N VAL A 95 8.56 -8.26 13.89
CA VAL A 95 7.35 -9.01 14.24
C VAL A 95 7.68 -10.48 14.14
N LYS A 96 7.44 -11.22 15.22
CA LYS A 96 7.53 -12.67 15.23
C LYS A 96 6.17 -13.23 14.82
N GLY A 97 6.10 -13.84 13.64
CA GLY A 97 4.93 -14.57 13.20
C GLY A 97 4.69 -15.80 14.07
N VAL A 98 3.45 -16.30 14.10
CA VAL A 98 3.05 -17.48 14.89
C VAL A 98 3.86 -18.72 14.52
N PHE A 99 4.22 -18.85 13.24
CA PHE A 99 5.00 -19.97 12.70
C PHE A 99 6.47 -19.61 12.39
N ASP A 100 6.88 -18.37 12.67
CA ASP A 100 8.22 -17.92 12.35
C ASP A 100 9.18 -18.17 13.50
N SER A 101 10.31 -18.83 13.20
CA SER A 101 11.39 -19.07 14.16
C SER A 101 12.05 -17.75 14.59
N ASP A 102 12.26 -16.85 13.63
CA ASP A 102 12.95 -15.58 13.80
C ASP A 102 12.02 -14.38 13.56
N PRO A 103 12.16 -13.28 14.33
CA PRO A 103 11.45 -12.04 14.05
C PRO A 103 11.79 -11.50 12.67
N LYS A 104 10.76 -11.29 11.84
CA LYS A 104 10.90 -10.67 10.52
C LYS A 104 10.69 -9.18 10.61
N ARG A 105 11.38 -8.45 9.74
CA ARG A 105 11.25 -6.99 9.66
C ARG A 105 10.03 -6.61 8.83
N TYR A 106 9.18 -5.78 9.41
CA TYR A 106 8.00 -5.25 8.75
C TYR A 106 8.00 -3.73 8.81
N LEU A 107 7.46 -3.14 7.74
CA LEU A 107 6.92 -1.80 7.79
C LEU A 107 5.48 -1.89 8.27
N ILE A 108 5.22 -1.29 9.42
CA ILE A 108 3.95 -1.37 10.14
C ILE A 108 3.28 -0.01 10.05
N VAL A 109 2.09 0.03 9.46
CA VAL A 109 1.23 1.22 9.45
C VAL A 109 0.08 1.02 10.42
N ARG A 110 0.00 1.89 11.42
CA ARG A 110 -1.05 1.87 12.43
C ARG A 110 -2.21 2.75 11.99
N MET A 111 -3.41 2.22 12.10
CA MET A 111 -4.63 2.90 11.70
C MET A 111 -5.79 2.51 12.60
N ARG A 112 -6.77 3.40 12.69
CA ARG A 112 -8.07 3.11 13.32
C ARG A 112 -9.09 2.85 12.22
N VAL A 113 -9.82 1.77 12.33
CA VAL A 113 -10.76 1.29 11.31
C VAL A 113 -12.13 1.14 11.96
N VAL A 114 -13.15 1.69 11.30
CA VAL A 114 -14.55 1.52 11.68
C VAL A 114 -15.27 0.89 10.51
N ASN A 115 -16.00 -0.18 10.75
CA ASN A 115 -16.87 -0.78 9.75
C ASN A 115 -18.18 0.02 9.67
N ASN A 116 -18.47 0.55 8.48
CA ASN A 116 -19.68 1.32 8.17
C ASN A 116 -20.83 0.42 7.66
N GLY A 117 -20.55 -0.85 7.40
CA GLY A 117 -21.53 -1.86 7.01
C GLY A 117 -22.43 -2.29 8.16
N LYS A 118 -23.34 -3.23 7.87
CA LYS A 118 -24.28 -3.79 8.86
C LYS A 118 -23.85 -5.16 9.40
N GLU A 119 -22.83 -5.75 8.79
CA GLU A 119 -22.34 -7.10 9.09
C GLU A 119 -20.93 -7.02 9.64
N THR A 120 -20.47 -8.09 10.31
CA THR A 120 -19.08 -8.19 10.75
C THR A 120 -18.19 -8.39 9.53
N GLU A 121 -17.11 -7.63 9.44
CA GLU A 121 -16.19 -7.68 8.29
C GLU A 121 -14.81 -8.17 8.70
N SER A 122 -14.14 -8.87 7.79
CA SER A 122 -12.77 -9.33 7.97
C SER A 122 -11.76 -8.18 7.88
N LEU A 123 -10.68 -8.26 8.65
CA LEU A 123 -9.48 -7.44 8.47
C LEU A 123 -8.49 -8.07 7.49
N GLY A 124 -8.51 -9.41 7.38
CA GLY A 124 -7.63 -10.20 6.53
C GLY A 124 -8.09 -10.24 5.08
N ASP A 125 -7.85 -11.38 4.43
CA ASP A 125 -8.17 -11.62 3.03
C ASP A 125 -9.66 -11.39 2.73
N GLY A 126 -9.94 -10.69 1.64
CA GLY A 126 -11.30 -10.30 1.24
C GLY A 126 -11.90 -9.16 2.09
N GLY A 127 -11.17 -8.68 3.09
CA GLY A 127 -11.56 -7.60 3.98
C GLY A 127 -10.68 -6.36 3.81
N LEU A 128 -10.34 -5.70 4.92
CA LEU A 128 -9.52 -4.48 4.90
C LEU A 128 -8.22 -4.62 4.09
N THR A 129 -7.57 -5.78 4.13
CA THR A 129 -6.32 -6.09 3.39
C THR A 129 -6.44 -5.73 1.91
N ASP A 130 -7.53 -6.12 1.26
CA ASP A 130 -7.78 -5.87 -0.16
C ASP A 130 -8.02 -4.38 -0.48
N GLY A 131 -8.38 -3.60 0.53
CA GLY A 131 -8.61 -2.16 0.45
C GLY A 131 -7.33 -1.32 0.62
N LEU A 132 -6.21 -1.96 0.99
CA LEU A 132 -4.94 -1.28 1.28
C LEU A 132 -3.90 -1.58 0.22
N ALA A 133 -3.09 -0.58 -0.11
CA ALA A 133 -1.96 -0.75 -1.01
C ALA A 133 -0.77 0.13 -0.62
N ALA A 134 0.43 -0.36 -0.87
CA ALA A 134 1.68 0.36 -0.67
C ALA A 134 2.36 0.65 -1.99
N ARG A 135 2.87 1.88 -2.17
CA ARG A 135 3.63 2.22 -3.37
C ARG A 135 5.09 1.81 -3.23
N THR A 136 5.52 0.89 -4.06
CA THR A 136 6.93 0.47 -4.17
C THR A 136 7.78 1.52 -4.88
N LYS A 137 9.11 1.41 -4.75
CA LYS A 137 10.07 2.24 -5.52
C LYS A 137 9.88 2.11 -7.04
N ALA A 138 9.48 0.93 -7.51
CA ALA A 138 9.15 0.65 -8.90
C ALA A 138 7.79 1.23 -9.34
N GLY A 139 7.09 1.95 -8.46
CA GLY A 139 5.78 2.55 -8.75
C GLY A 139 4.60 1.59 -8.70
N LYS A 140 4.83 0.29 -8.45
CA LYS A 140 3.79 -0.72 -8.28
C LYS A 140 3.09 -0.60 -6.94
N TRP A 141 1.80 -0.92 -6.91
CA TRP A 141 1.00 -1.03 -5.70
C TRP A 141 1.02 -2.47 -5.17
N LEU A 142 1.35 -2.65 -3.90
CA LEU A 142 1.44 -3.95 -3.25
C LEU A 142 0.51 -3.99 -2.02
N GLU A 143 -0.30 -5.04 -1.92
CA GLU A 143 -1.15 -5.29 -0.75
C GLU A 143 -0.30 -5.63 0.49
N PRO A 144 -0.80 -5.39 1.72
CA PRO A 144 -0.08 -5.79 2.92
C PRO A 144 0.04 -7.32 2.99
N ASP A 145 1.16 -7.79 3.52
CA ASP A 145 1.38 -9.22 3.79
C ASP A 145 0.47 -9.73 4.91
N GLN A 146 0.13 -8.84 5.86
CA GLN A 146 -0.72 -9.16 6.99
C GLN A 146 -1.38 -7.90 7.55
N VAL A 147 -2.60 -8.05 8.06
CA VAL A 147 -3.27 -7.06 8.89
C VAL A 147 -3.60 -7.69 10.24
N GLU A 148 -3.21 -7.04 11.33
CA GLU A 148 -3.64 -7.42 12.68
C GLU A 148 -4.54 -6.34 13.28
N GLY A 149 -5.66 -6.73 13.89
CA GLY A 149 -6.53 -5.84 14.65
C GLY A 149 -6.34 -5.98 16.16
N LEU A 150 -6.54 -4.88 16.88
CA LEU A 150 -6.70 -4.86 18.33
C LEU A 150 -7.98 -4.12 18.71
N ALA A 151 -8.83 -4.78 19.51
CA ALA A 151 -10.04 -4.23 20.09
C ALA A 151 -10.05 -4.49 21.60
N GLY A 152 -10.17 -3.42 22.40
CA GLY A 152 -10.18 -3.55 23.87
C GLY A 152 -8.92 -4.19 24.47
N GLY A 153 -7.78 -4.16 23.76
CA GLY A 153 -6.53 -4.79 24.18
C GLY A 153 -6.36 -6.26 23.77
N ALA A 154 -7.38 -6.87 23.17
CA ALA A 154 -7.30 -8.22 22.61
C ALA A 154 -7.08 -8.18 21.09
N LYS A 155 -6.36 -9.19 20.56
CA LYS A 155 -6.21 -9.37 19.11
C LYS A 155 -7.56 -9.75 18.48
N THR A 156 -7.83 -9.21 17.30
CA THR A 156 -8.99 -9.54 16.48
C THR A 156 -8.60 -9.53 15.00
N ASP A 157 -9.26 -10.38 14.23
CA ASP A 157 -9.20 -10.46 12.77
C ASP A 157 -10.46 -9.90 12.11
N THR A 158 -11.42 -9.38 12.90
CA THR A 158 -12.69 -8.86 12.41
C THR A 158 -13.02 -7.48 13.01
N VAL A 159 -13.88 -6.74 12.32
CA VAL A 159 -14.42 -5.43 12.73
C VAL A 159 -15.95 -5.48 12.75
N GLN A 160 -16.51 -5.26 13.93
CA GLN A 160 -17.95 -5.15 14.13
C GLN A 160 -18.47 -3.79 13.62
N PRO A 161 -19.73 -3.72 13.11
CA PRO A 161 -20.37 -2.47 12.72
C PRO A 161 -20.26 -1.37 13.77
N GLY A 162 -19.79 -0.18 13.38
CA GLY A 162 -19.69 1.01 14.23
C GLY A 162 -18.64 0.94 15.35
N LEU A 163 -18.00 -0.21 15.58
CA LEU A 163 -16.98 -0.36 16.62
C LEU A 163 -15.58 -0.14 16.05
N PRO A 164 -14.81 0.82 16.60
CA PRO A 164 -13.46 1.09 16.15
C PRO A 164 -12.49 -0.01 16.57
N VAL A 165 -11.68 -0.46 15.63
CA VAL A 165 -10.56 -1.38 15.84
C VAL A 165 -9.25 -0.68 15.48
N GLU A 166 -8.22 -0.88 16.29
CA GLU A 166 -6.86 -0.43 15.97
C GLU A 166 -6.19 -1.50 15.09
N ALA A 167 -6.07 -1.22 13.80
CA ALA A 167 -5.45 -2.13 12.83
C ALA A 167 -3.99 -1.75 12.56
N SER A 168 -3.16 -2.76 12.33
CA SER A 168 -1.77 -2.64 11.92
C SER A 168 -1.59 -3.39 10.60
N ALA A 169 -1.43 -2.65 9.51
CA ALA A 169 -1.11 -3.22 8.20
C ALA A 169 0.40 -3.34 8.04
N MET A 170 0.85 -4.51 7.58
CA MET A 170 2.26 -4.88 7.61
C MET A 170 2.74 -5.31 6.23
N TRP A 171 3.87 -4.74 5.81
CA TRP A 171 4.59 -5.13 4.60
C TRP A 171 5.97 -5.64 4.97
N LYS A 172 6.36 -6.80 4.46
CA LYS A 172 7.71 -7.34 4.65
C LYS A 172 8.72 -6.33 4.10
N ALA A 173 9.66 -5.94 4.95
CA ALA A 173 10.71 -4.99 4.59
C ALA A 173 12.05 -5.71 4.63
N GLY A 174 12.77 -5.72 3.51
CA GLY A 174 14.15 -6.20 3.47
C GLY A 174 15.09 -5.35 4.35
N PRO A 175 16.31 -5.84 4.64
CA PRO A 175 17.31 -5.08 5.39
C PRO A 175 17.61 -3.70 4.79
N ALA A 176 17.54 -3.57 3.46
CA ALA A 176 17.76 -2.34 2.70
C ALA A 176 16.48 -1.48 2.47
N ASP A 177 15.30 -1.96 2.87
CA ASP A 177 14.01 -1.35 2.54
C ASP A 177 13.35 -0.64 3.72
N ALA A 178 14.13 0.19 4.43
CA ALA A 178 13.62 1.13 5.41
C ALA A 178 13.52 2.55 4.81
N PRO A 179 12.48 2.85 4.02
CA PRO A 179 12.34 4.17 3.43
C PRO A 179 12.03 5.19 4.52
N ARG A 180 12.56 6.42 4.39
CA ARG A 180 12.19 7.54 5.28
C ARG A 180 10.73 7.99 5.10
N ARG A 181 10.17 7.70 3.92
CA ARG A 181 8.81 8.07 3.52
C ARG A 181 8.12 6.87 2.92
N PHE A 182 6.91 6.60 3.36
CA PHE A 182 6.09 5.52 2.84
C PHE A 182 4.79 6.07 2.28
N THR A 183 4.39 5.60 1.10
CA THR A 183 3.14 6.02 0.48
C THR A 183 2.17 4.87 0.51
N ILE A 184 1.01 5.08 1.12
CA ILE A 184 -0.09 4.14 1.10
C ILE A 184 -1.24 4.69 0.25
N GLY A 185 -1.96 3.77 -0.36
CA GLY A 185 -3.19 3.96 -1.06
C GLY A 185 -4.32 3.27 -0.32
N LEU A 186 -5.47 3.93 -0.26
CA LEU A 186 -6.73 3.37 0.20
C LEU A 186 -7.64 3.22 -1.00
N ARG A 187 -8.14 2.03 -1.27
CA ARG A 187 -9.10 1.75 -2.34
C ARG A 187 -10.50 2.11 -1.89
N LYS A 188 -11.33 2.50 -2.84
CA LYS A 188 -12.76 2.71 -2.62
C LYS A 188 -13.45 1.35 -2.56
N TRP A 189 -14.45 1.20 -1.71
CA TRP A 189 -15.31 0.04 -1.62
C TRP A 189 -16.69 0.38 -2.18
N GLU A 190 -17.21 -0.51 -2.99
CA GLU A 190 -18.53 -0.37 -3.60
C GLU A 190 -19.37 -1.60 -3.31
N TYR A 191 -20.61 -1.37 -2.93
CA TYR A 191 -21.58 -2.44 -2.74
C TYR A 191 -22.20 -2.76 -4.10
N ARG A 192 -21.71 -3.82 -4.74
CA ARG A 192 -22.09 -4.21 -6.10
C ARG A 192 -22.14 -5.72 -6.21
N THR A 193 -22.59 -6.23 -7.35
CA THR A 193 -22.54 -7.66 -7.65
C THR A 193 -21.31 -7.93 -8.51
N GLY A 194 -20.43 -8.84 -8.08
CA GLY A 194 -19.35 -9.32 -8.93
C GLY A 194 -19.88 -10.09 -10.14
N PHE A 195 -19.04 -10.26 -11.17
CA PHE A 195 -19.45 -10.90 -12.42
C PHE A 195 -19.99 -12.33 -12.23
N THR A 196 -19.44 -13.07 -11.26
CA THR A 196 -19.84 -14.43 -10.91
C THR A 196 -20.75 -14.51 -9.69
N ASP A 197 -21.08 -13.37 -9.09
CA ASP A 197 -21.75 -13.34 -7.79
C ASP A 197 -23.26 -13.35 -7.97
N VAL A 198 -23.95 -14.12 -7.14
CA VAL A 198 -25.42 -14.22 -7.13
C VAL A 198 -26.07 -13.21 -6.18
N SER A 199 -25.28 -12.45 -5.44
CA SER A 199 -25.72 -11.47 -4.45
C SER A 199 -24.81 -10.23 -4.46
N TYR A 200 -25.29 -9.13 -3.87
CA TYR A 200 -24.49 -7.93 -3.67
C TYR A 200 -23.49 -8.14 -2.53
N ASN A 201 -22.25 -7.75 -2.76
CA ASN A 201 -21.16 -7.78 -1.80
C ASN A 201 -20.35 -6.47 -1.86
N TRP A 202 -19.62 -6.19 -0.80
CA TRP A 202 -18.66 -5.10 -0.80
C TRP A 202 -17.42 -5.55 -1.56
N LEU A 203 -17.11 -4.85 -2.64
CA LEU A 203 -15.93 -5.12 -3.45
C LEU A 203 -15.04 -3.87 -3.48
N PRO A 204 -13.73 -4.01 -3.24
CA PRO A 204 -12.80 -2.91 -3.42
C PRO A 204 -12.60 -2.66 -4.92
N ASP A 205 -12.49 -1.40 -5.30
CA ASP A 205 -12.16 -0.98 -6.66
C ASP A 205 -10.69 -1.30 -6.94
N LYS A 206 -10.45 -2.52 -7.45
CA LYS A 206 -9.14 -2.99 -7.88
C LYS A 206 -8.85 -2.59 -9.34
N GLU A 207 -9.88 -2.20 -10.09
CA GLU A 207 -9.78 -1.83 -11.50
C GLU A 207 -9.18 -0.42 -11.62
N ASP A 208 -8.38 -0.19 -12.66
CA ASP A 208 -7.75 1.10 -13.00
C ASP A 208 -6.75 1.71 -11.99
N GLY A 209 -6.47 1.05 -10.86
CA GLY A 209 -5.60 1.63 -9.82
C GLY A 209 -6.18 2.92 -9.21
N LYS A 210 -7.51 3.07 -9.24
CA LYS A 210 -8.22 4.18 -8.62
C LYS A 210 -8.16 4.05 -7.11
N LEU A 211 -7.51 5.02 -6.47
CA LEU A 211 -7.44 5.11 -5.02
C LEU A 211 -8.42 6.16 -4.53
N ALA A 212 -9.19 5.82 -3.50
CA ALA A 212 -10.02 6.77 -2.76
C ALA A 212 -9.15 7.87 -2.12
N ALA A 213 -7.98 7.48 -1.62
CA ALA A 213 -6.95 8.44 -1.25
C ALA A 213 -5.56 7.83 -1.30
N ARG A 214 -4.58 8.71 -1.40
CA ARG A 214 -3.16 8.42 -1.24
C ARG A 214 -2.60 9.31 -0.14
N MET A 215 -1.76 8.74 0.71
CA MET A 215 -1.07 9.51 1.75
C MET A 215 0.37 9.07 1.88
N THR A 216 1.25 10.04 2.15
CA THR A 216 2.67 9.80 2.37
C THR A 216 3.00 10.07 3.84
N LEU A 217 3.51 9.06 4.52
CA LEU A 217 3.85 9.09 5.93
C LEU A 217 5.37 9.14 6.12
N PRO A 218 5.88 9.90 7.11
CA PRO A 218 7.23 9.68 7.60
C PRO A 218 7.29 8.32 8.30
N VAL A 219 8.35 7.58 8.06
CA VAL A 219 8.57 6.27 8.71
C VAL A 219 9.56 6.44 9.84
N ALA A 220 9.12 6.13 11.07
CA ALA A 220 10.02 6.04 12.20
C ALA A 220 10.94 4.83 12.03
N ALA A 221 12.25 5.04 12.21
CA ALA A 221 13.21 3.94 12.25
C ALA A 221 12.85 2.99 13.41
N ALA A 222 13.16 1.70 13.23
CA ALA A 222 13.04 0.75 14.33
C ALA A 222 13.93 1.26 15.48
N ALA A 223 13.32 1.46 16.65
CA ALA A 223 14.11 1.69 17.85
C ALA A 223 15.06 0.49 18.01
N PRO A 224 16.36 0.70 18.32
CA PRO A 224 17.23 -0.41 18.69
C PRO A 224 16.55 -1.17 19.82
N ALA A 225 16.53 -2.51 19.72
CA ALA A 225 16.01 -3.36 20.78
C ALA A 225 16.62 -2.88 22.09
N ALA A 226 15.77 -2.48 23.04
CA ALA A 226 16.23 -2.01 24.33
C ALA A 226 17.20 -3.07 24.87
N THR A 227 18.45 -2.66 25.11
CA THR A 227 19.43 -3.49 25.81
C THR A 227 18.73 -4.02 27.06
N PRO A 228 18.77 -5.35 27.34
CA PRO A 228 18.19 -5.87 28.57
C PRO A 228 18.76 -5.04 29.73
N ALA A 229 17.86 -4.44 30.51
CA ALA A 229 18.26 -3.70 31.70
C ALA A 229 19.18 -4.61 32.54
N PRO A 230 20.30 -4.11 33.08
CA PRO A 230 21.14 -4.91 33.93
C PRO A 230 20.27 -5.48 35.04
N THR A 231 20.24 -6.82 35.13
CA THR A 231 19.62 -7.53 36.23
C THR A 231 20.08 -6.86 37.52
N PRO A 232 19.18 -6.34 38.37
CA PRO A 232 19.60 -5.82 39.66
C PRO A 232 20.22 -6.99 40.42
N THR A 233 21.55 -6.95 40.55
CA THR A 233 22.27 -7.80 41.50
C THR A 233 21.73 -7.46 42.87
N LEU A 234 20.84 -8.29 43.38
CA LEU A 234 20.41 -8.28 44.78
C LEU A 234 21.67 -8.55 45.61
N PHE A 235 22.35 -7.48 46.00
CA PHE A 235 23.32 -7.57 47.09
C PHE A 235 22.54 -8.02 48.34
N PRO A 236 22.96 -9.11 49.01
CA PRO A 236 22.37 -9.45 50.30
C PRO A 236 22.77 -8.36 51.28
N THR A 237 21.85 -7.44 51.56
CA THR A 237 21.96 -6.53 52.69
C THR A 237 21.98 -7.38 53.95
N GLN A 238 23.14 -7.39 54.61
CA GLN A 238 23.31 -7.89 55.97
C GLN A 238 22.15 -7.42 56.84
N ALA A 239 21.43 -8.37 57.42
CA ALA A 239 20.39 -8.12 58.39
C ALA A 239 21.02 -7.47 59.64
N ALA A 240 20.94 -6.15 59.74
CA ALA A 240 21.10 -5.47 61.00
C ALA A 240 19.84 -5.75 61.84
N HIS A 241 20.00 -6.52 62.90
CA HIS A 241 19.03 -6.68 63.98
C HIS A 241 18.59 -5.32 64.54
N PRO A 242 17.27 -5.10 64.71
CA PRO A 242 16.78 -4.22 65.75
C PRO A 242 16.00 -5.01 66.79
N THR A 243 16.44 -4.80 68.02
CA THR A 243 15.83 -5.14 69.31
C THR A 243 14.36 -4.72 69.42
N ALA A 244 13.62 -5.54 70.16
CA ALA A 244 12.22 -5.42 70.58
C ALA A 244 11.75 -4.01 71.00
N THR A 245 10.45 -3.75 70.79
CA THR A 245 9.44 -3.53 71.85
C THR A 245 8.26 -2.72 71.30
N ALA A 246 7.04 -3.23 71.51
CA ALA A 246 5.80 -2.54 71.89
C ALA A 246 4.56 -2.99 71.09
N ARG A 247 3.67 -3.65 71.83
CA ARG A 247 2.25 -3.90 71.55
C ARG A 247 1.45 -2.63 71.94
N PRO A 248 0.46 -2.20 71.14
CA PRO A 248 -0.95 -2.35 71.53
C PRO A 248 -1.84 -2.74 70.33
N THR A 249 -2.69 -3.77 70.43
CA THR A 249 -4.11 -3.68 70.82
C THR A 249 -4.93 -2.71 69.95
N GLY A 250 -5.71 -3.24 69.00
CA GLY A 250 -6.58 -2.43 68.14
C GLY A 250 -7.52 -3.27 67.27
N THR A 251 -8.61 -3.71 67.88
CA THR A 251 -9.82 -4.32 67.34
C THR A 251 -10.40 -3.58 66.11
N ALA A 252 -10.72 -4.28 65.01
CA ALA A 252 -11.96 -4.05 64.24
C ALA A 252 -12.16 -5.13 63.15
N ARG A 253 -13.31 -5.79 63.25
CA ARG A 253 -13.88 -6.83 62.39
C ARG A 253 -14.73 -6.19 61.27
N PRO A 254 -14.90 -6.83 60.09
CA PRO A 254 -15.52 -6.22 58.90
C PRO A 254 -17.05 -6.34 58.88
N PRO A 255 -17.72 -5.75 57.87
CA PRO A 255 -18.77 -6.52 57.21
C PRO A 255 -18.69 -6.51 55.68
N ALA A 256 -18.91 -7.71 55.14
CA ALA A 256 -19.22 -8.00 53.76
C ALA A 256 -20.51 -7.26 53.32
N GLN A 257 -20.47 -6.61 52.16
CA GLN A 257 -21.67 -6.21 51.42
C GLN A 257 -21.88 -7.25 50.31
N ARG A 258 -22.80 -8.19 50.50
CA ARG A 258 -24.24 -8.12 50.18
C ARG A 258 -24.49 -8.32 48.69
N THR A 259 -24.64 -9.59 48.37
CA THR A 259 -25.36 -10.18 47.23
C THR A 259 -26.58 -9.35 46.84
N ARG A 260 -26.64 -8.94 45.57
CA ARG A 260 -27.81 -8.31 44.97
C ARG A 260 -28.66 -9.39 44.27
N PRO A 261 -29.96 -9.53 44.58
CA PRO A 261 -30.82 -10.51 43.95
C PRO A 261 -31.07 -10.23 42.47
N ALA A 262 -31.22 -11.31 41.71
CA ALA A 262 -31.66 -11.32 40.32
C ALA A 262 -33.07 -10.74 40.16
N LEU A 263 -33.25 -9.89 39.14
CA LEU A 263 -34.57 -9.40 38.73
C LEU A 263 -35.20 -10.42 37.76
N PRO A 264 -36.48 -10.81 37.93
CA PRO A 264 -37.17 -11.67 36.98
C PRO A 264 -37.54 -10.95 35.68
N ARG A 265 -37.46 -11.74 34.61
CA ARG A 265 -37.76 -11.43 33.20
C ARG A 265 -39.26 -11.19 33.01
N PRO A 266 -39.71 -10.06 32.43
CA PRO A 266 -41.09 -9.94 31.98
C PRO A 266 -41.31 -10.80 30.73
N THR A 267 -42.29 -11.69 30.84
CA THR A 267 -42.89 -12.51 29.81
C THR A 267 -43.52 -11.68 28.70
N ALA A 268 -43.33 -12.14 27.47
CA ALA A 268 -44.09 -11.74 26.29
C ALA A 268 -45.58 -12.06 26.44
N SER A 269 -46.41 -11.33 25.71
CA SER A 269 -47.82 -11.65 25.43
C SER A 269 -48.20 -11.02 24.07
N PRO A 270 -49.25 -11.55 23.43
CA PRO A 270 -49.26 -12.05 22.05
C PRO A 270 -49.37 -11.01 20.94
#